data_AF-A0A2T8HRX3-F1
#
_entry.id   AF-A0A2T8HRX3-F1
#
_cell.length_a   1.000
_cell.length_b   1.000
_cell.length_c   1.000
_cell.angle_alpha   90.00
_cell.angle_beta   90.00
_cell.angle_gamma   90.00
#
_symmetry.space_group_name_H-M   'P 1'
#
loop_
_entity.id
_entity.type
_entity.pdbx_description
1 polymer ?
#
loop_
_entity_poly.entity_id
_entity_poly.type
_entity_poly.pdbx_seq_one_letter_code
_entity_poly.pdbx_strand_id
1 'polypeptide(L)'
;MTDTTLDTDGWLTLPFQPAVKPGVKTALTLACAPSWLAEGKAQILDHHALIAINRRIAKLRTSGAMEVVTTLETLYRKHTALCPYDAKANRIQLPARVVAALGPAPCTLQVTKDDGHLTLRKPPAPDG
;
A
#
# COMPACT_ATOMS: atom_id res chain seq x y z
N MET A 1 14.45 -1.02 -6.16
CA MET A 1 13.42 0.05 -6.30
C MET A 1 13.14 0.19 -7.78
N THR A 2 11.89 0.35 -8.17
CA THR A 2 11.46 0.40 -9.57
C THR A 2 10.51 1.58 -9.75
N ASP A 3 10.69 2.34 -10.83
CA ASP A 3 9.79 3.43 -11.15
C ASP A 3 8.51 2.91 -11.81
N THR A 4 7.39 3.57 -11.53
CA THR A 4 6.12 3.32 -12.19
C THR A 4 5.34 4.62 -12.35
N THR A 5 4.31 4.60 -13.18
CA THR A 5 3.49 5.77 -13.49
C THR A 5 2.12 5.66 -12.85
N LEU A 6 1.71 6.74 -12.18
CA LEU A 6 0.34 7.00 -11.79
C LEU A 6 -0.31 7.83 -12.91
N ASP A 7 -1.40 7.35 -13.48
CA ASP A 7 -2.13 8.07 -14.53
C ASP A 7 -3.13 9.09 -13.97
N THR A 8 -3.71 9.90 -14.85
CA THR A 8 -4.69 10.97 -14.53
C THR A 8 -5.95 10.47 -13.83
N ASP A 9 -6.30 9.20 -14.02
CA ASP A 9 -7.49 8.56 -13.44
C ASP A 9 -7.18 7.88 -12.09
N GLY A 10 -5.93 8.02 -11.61
CA GLY A 10 -5.45 7.47 -10.36
C GLY A 10 -5.09 5.99 -10.44
N TRP A 11 -4.91 5.42 -11.64
CA TRP A 11 -4.41 4.06 -11.80
C TRP A 11 -2.90 4.01 -11.77
N LEU A 12 -2.39 3.12 -10.94
CA LEU A 12 -0.99 2.81 -10.80
C LEU A 12 -0.71 1.44 -11.40
N THR A 13 0.14 1.38 -12.42
CA THR A 13 0.66 0.11 -12.93
C THR A 13 1.65 -0.47 -11.91
N LEU A 14 1.54 -1.75 -11.58
CA LEU A 14 2.45 -2.37 -10.61
C LEU A 14 3.65 -2.99 -11.34
N PRO A 15 4.89 -2.80 -10.84
CA PRO A 15 6.06 -3.45 -11.43
C PRO A 15 6.09 -4.96 -11.19
N PHE A 16 5.24 -5.47 -10.28
CA PHE A 16 5.11 -6.89 -9.96
C PHE A 16 3.64 -7.22 -9.77
N GLN A 17 3.25 -8.46 -10.07
CA GLN A 17 1.89 -8.92 -9.83
C GLN A 17 1.73 -9.33 -8.35
N PRO A 18 0.88 -8.67 -7.56
CA PRO A 18 0.67 -9.03 -6.17
C PRO A 18 -0.08 -10.37 -6.05
N ALA A 19 0.19 -11.11 -4.97
CA ALA A 19 -0.54 -12.32 -4.65
C ALA A 19 -1.98 -11.96 -4.22
N VAL A 20 -2.95 -12.29 -5.08
CA VAL A 20 -4.38 -12.09 -4.82
C VAL A 20 -5.05 -13.39 -4.38
N LYS A 21 -6.02 -13.29 -3.47
CA LYS A 21 -6.78 -14.47 -3.03
C LYS A 21 -7.68 -14.96 -4.17
N PRO A 22 -7.65 -16.25 -4.53
CA PRO A 22 -8.58 -16.83 -5.50
C PRO A 22 -10.04 -16.55 -5.10
N GLY A 23 -10.85 -16.05 -6.04
CA GLY A 23 -12.27 -15.73 -5.81
C GLY A 23 -12.55 -14.36 -5.19
N VAL A 24 -11.54 -13.66 -4.65
CA VAL A 24 -11.65 -12.22 -4.29
C VAL A 24 -11.29 -11.42 -5.52
N LYS A 25 -12.19 -11.44 -6.50
CA LYS A 25 -11.99 -10.69 -7.75
C LYS A 25 -11.94 -9.19 -7.39
N THR A 26 -10.86 -8.55 -7.84
CA THR A 26 -10.75 -7.10 -8.10
C THR A 26 -10.44 -6.12 -6.96
N ALA A 27 -9.84 -6.52 -5.83
CA ALA A 27 -9.37 -5.52 -4.85
C ALA A 27 -8.06 -5.87 -4.13
N LEU A 28 -7.27 -4.84 -3.85
CA LEU A 28 -6.05 -4.88 -3.03
C LEU A 28 -6.20 -3.96 -1.82
N THR A 29 -5.54 -4.30 -0.72
CA THR A 29 -5.56 -3.45 0.48
C THR A 29 -4.41 -2.46 0.42
N LEU A 30 -4.72 -1.18 0.64
CA LEU A 30 -3.74 -0.09 0.67
C LEU A 30 -3.69 0.50 2.08
N ALA A 31 -2.56 0.37 2.77
CA ALA A 31 -2.27 1.07 4.01
C ALA A 31 -1.77 2.49 3.70
N CYS A 32 -2.46 3.46 4.28
CA CYS A 32 -2.31 4.88 4.00
C CYS A 32 -2.48 5.69 5.29
N ALA A 33 -1.63 5.40 6.27
CA ALA A 33 -1.58 6.13 7.53
C ALA A 33 -1.32 7.63 7.28
N PRO A 34 -1.99 8.55 8.01
CA PRO A 34 -1.83 9.98 7.78
C PRO A 34 -0.38 10.47 7.85
N SER A 35 0.40 9.96 8.81
CA SER A 35 1.83 10.28 8.92
C SER A 35 2.63 9.85 7.70
N TRP A 36 2.33 8.70 7.11
CA TRP A 36 3.00 8.24 5.89
C TRP A 36 2.58 9.04 4.67
N LEU A 37 1.30 9.40 4.55
CA LEU A 37 0.83 10.24 3.46
C LEU A 37 1.46 11.64 3.51
N ALA A 38 1.70 12.20 4.71
CA ALA A 38 2.44 13.45 4.87
C ALA A 38 3.89 13.36 4.34
N GLU A 39 4.49 12.17 4.37
CA GLU A 39 5.80 11.86 3.79
C GLU A 39 5.74 11.42 2.31
N GLY A 40 4.56 11.45 1.68
CA GLY A 40 4.39 10.95 0.32
C GLY A 40 4.60 9.44 0.21
N LYS A 41 4.18 8.67 1.21
CA LYS A 41 4.34 7.21 1.31
C LYS A 41 3.00 6.50 1.49
N ALA A 42 2.83 5.37 0.80
CA ALA A 42 1.74 4.42 1.03
C ALA A 42 2.25 2.97 0.86
N GLN A 43 1.50 1.97 1.34
CA GLN A 43 1.86 0.55 1.18
C GLN A 43 0.70 -0.26 0.64
N ILE A 44 0.92 -1.00 -0.45
CA ILE A 44 -0.01 -2.02 -0.95
C ILE A 44 0.33 -3.33 -0.24
N LEU A 45 -0.69 -3.93 0.38
CA LEU A 45 -0.60 -5.20 1.07
C LEU A 45 -1.21 -6.27 0.19
N ASP A 46 -0.40 -7.25 -0.19
CA ASP A 46 -0.91 -8.46 -0.84
C ASP A 46 -1.59 -9.39 0.17
N HIS A 47 -2.18 -10.47 -0.32
CA HIS A 47 -2.87 -11.42 0.54
C HIS A 47 -1.95 -12.04 1.60
N HIS A 48 -0.69 -12.31 1.26
CA HIS A 48 0.28 -12.91 2.17
C HIS A 48 0.71 -11.93 3.26
N ALA A 49 0.94 -10.65 2.94
CA ALA A 49 1.22 -9.62 3.94
C ALA A 49 0.06 -9.46 4.92
N LEU A 50 -1.19 -9.45 4.45
CA LEU A 50 -2.35 -9.39 5.34
C LEU A 50 -2.40 -10.55 6.32
N ILE A 51 -2.10 -11.78 5.85
CA ILE A 51 -2.01 -12.96 6.72
C ILE A 51 -0.86 -12.81 7.71
N ALA A 52 0.33 -12.40 7.24
CA ALA A 52 1.51 -12.24 8.07
C ALA A 52 1.32 -11.18 9.18
N ILE A 53 0.73 -10.04 8.84
CA ILE A 53 0.41 -8.96 9.79
C ILE A 53 -0.58 -9.46 10.84
N ASN A 54 -1.66 -10.14 10.44
CA ASN A 54 -2.64 -10.67 11.38
C ASN A 54 -2.02 -11.73 12.31
N ARG A 55 -1.18 -12.62 11.79
CA ARG A 55 -0.42 -13.60 12.62
C ARG A 55 0.50 -12.91 13.61
N ARG A 56 1.21 -11.85 13.18
CA ARG A 56 2.10 -11.06 14.04
C ARG A 56 1.32 -10.37 15.16
N ILE A 57 0.18 -9.74 14.85
CA ILE A 57 -0.71 -9.11 15.84
C ILE A 57 -1.18 -10.13 16.87
N ALA A 58 -1.63 -11.32 16.43
CA ALA A 58 -2.08 -12.37 17.34
C ALA A 58 -0.98 -12.83 18.30
N LYS A 59 0.25 -13.05 17.79
CA LYS A 59 1.40 -13.43 18.61
C LYS A 59 1.80 -12.34 19.62
N LEU A 60 1.81 -11.08 19.19
CA LEU A 60 2.15 -9.96 20.09
C LEU A 60 1.12 -9.76 21.20
N ARG A 61 -0.16 -10.02 20.90
CA ARG A 61 -1.25 -9.98 21.89
C ARG A 61 -1.04 -11.01 23.00
N THR A 62 -0.59 -12.22 22.67
CA THR A 62 -0.30 -13.26 23.68
C THR A 62 0.97 -12.97 24.48
N SER A 63 1.90 -12.16 23.94
CA SER A 63 3.15 -11.78 24.61
C SER A 63 3.03 -10.51 25.47
N GLY A 64 1.84 -9.91 25.58
CA GLY A 64 1.60 -8.71 26.40
C GLY A 64 2.08 -7.39 25.80
N ALA A 65 2.52 -7.37 24.53
CA ALA A 65 3.00 -6.17 23.84
C ALA A 65 1.86 -5.31 23.29
N MET A 66 0.93 -4.90 24.15
CA MET A 66 -0.33 -4.28 23.76
C MET A 66 -0.17 -2.95 23.01
N GLU A 67 0.82 -2.13 23.36
CA GLU A 67 1.10 -0.87 22.66
C GLU A 67 1.48 -1.09 21.18
N VAL A 68 2.31 -2.11 20.92
CA VAL A 68 2.70 -2.50 19.56
C VAL A 68 1.51 -3.06 18.79
N VAL A 69 0.65 -3.85 19.46
CA VAL A 69 -0.61 -4.34 18.87
C VAL A 69 -1.52 -3.18 18.47
N THR A 70 -1.74 -2.21 19.36
CA THR A 70 -2.57 -1.03 19.08
C THR A 70 -2.02 -0.23 17.90
N THR A 71 -0.70 -0.08 17.83
CA THR A 71 -0.03 0.59 16.71
C THR A 71 -0.27 -0.14 15.39
N LEU A 72 -0.03 -1.46 15.35
CA LEU A 72 -0.23 -2.28 14.14
C LEU A 72 -1.70 -2.34 13.71
N GLU A 73 -2.64 -2.48 14.65
CA GLU A 73 -4.08 -2.45 14.34
C GLU A 73 -4.52 -1.08 13.83
N THR A 74 -3.98 0.00 14.38
CA THR A 74 -4.29 1.36 13.89
C THR A 74 -3.78 1.54 12.46
N LEU A 75 -2.52 1.17 12.19
CA LEU A 75 -1.93 1.26 10.86
C LEU A 75 -2.64 0.38 9.83
N TYR A 76 -2.90 -0.88 10.17
CA TYR A 76 -3.30 -1.90 9.18
C TYR A 76 -4.79 -2.30 9.24
N ARG A 77 -5.57 -1.78 10.19
CA ARG A 77 -7.04 -1.95 10.22
C ARG A 77 -7.81 -0.64 10.09
N LYS A 78 -7.33 0.46 10.70
CA LYS A 78 -8.02 1.76 10.65
C LYS A 78 -7.62 2.61 9.45
N HIS A 79 -6.35 2.55 9.05
CA HIS A 79 -5.81 3.36 7.96
C HIS A 79 -5.61 2.56 6.67
N THR A 80 -6.50 1.61 6.40
CA THR A 80 -6.52 0.85 5.14
C THR A 80 -7.69 1.24 4.26
N ALA A 81 -7.51 1.09 2.95
CA ALA A 81 -8.56 1.21 1.95
C ALA A 81 -8.53 -0.02 1.04
N LEU A 82 -9.71 -0.53 0.68
CA LEU A 82 -9.83 -1.51 -0.40
C LEU A 82 -9.87 -0.77 -1.72
N CYS A 83 -8.91 -1.07 -2.58
CA CYS A 83 -8.68 -0.38 -3.83
C CYS A 83 -8.99 -1.32 -5.00
N PRO A 84 -9.74 -0.88 -6.03
CA PRO A 84 -9.94 -1.66 -7.24
C PRO A 84 -8.62 -2.13 -7.84
N TYR A 85 -8.57 -3.39 -8.25
CA TYR A 85 -7.40 -4.00 -8.88
C TYR A 85 -7.80 -4.70 -10.19
N ASP A 86 -7.20 -4.25 -11.29
CA ASP A 86 -7.30 -4.85 -12.60
C ASP A 86 -6.14 -5.83 -12.80
N ALA A 87 -6.43 -7.13 -12.60
CA ALA A 87 -5.42 -8.17 -12.72
C ALA A 87 -4.95 -8.40 -14.17
N LYS A 88 -5.73 -8.00 -15.18
CA LYS A 88 -5.32 -8.15 -16.60
C LYS A 88 -4.29 -7.11 -16.98
N ALA A 89 -4.51 -5.86 -16.57
CA ALA A 89 -3.59 -4.76 -16.81
C ALA A 89 -2.56 -4.56 -15.67
N ASN A 90 -2.58 -5.40 -14.63
CA ASN A 90 -1.73 -5.32 -13.44
C ASN A 90 -1.67 -3.91 -12.82
N ARG A 91 -2.84 -3.30 -12.63
CA ARG A 91 -2.95 -1.93 -12.11
C ARG A 91 -3.97 -1.80 -11.00
N ILE A 92 -3.70 -0.91 -10.06
CA ILE A 92 -4.54 -0.61 -8.89
C ILE A 92 -5.02 0.83 -8.96
N GLN A 93 -6.30 1.07 -8.64
CA GLN A 93 -6.81 2.44 -8.56
C GLN A 93 -6.60 2.99 -7.15
N LEU A 94 -5.83 4.06 -7.02
CA LEU A 94 -5.54 4.69 -5.75
C LEU A 94 -6.67 5.65 -5.35
N PRO A 95 -7.03 5.72 -4.05
CA PRO A 95 -7.99 6.71 -3.57
C PRO A 95 -7.46 8.13 -3.79
N ALA A 96 -8.35 9.09 -4.06
CA ALA A 96 -8.00 10.49 -4.33
C ALA A 96 -7.07 11.11 -3.26
N ARG A 97 -7.29 10.79 -1.98
CA ARG A 97 -6.42 11.25 -0.87
C ARG A 97 -4.97 10.77 -1.00
N VAL A 98 -4.76 9.58 -1.55
CA VAL A 98 -3.43 9.00 -1.74
C VAL A 98 -2.79 9.57 -2.98
N VAL A 99 -3.55 9.73 -4.07
CA VAL A 99 -3.09 10.45 -5.28
C VAL A 99 -2.56 11.82 -4.88
N ALA A 100 -3.37 12.63 -4.17
CA ALA A 100 -2.97 13.96 -3.72
C ALA A 100 -1.70 13.98 -2.86
N ALA A 101 -1.49 12.96 -2.03
CA ALA A 101 -0.31 12.84 -1.18
C ALA A 101 0.96 12.41 -1.96
N LEU A 102 0.81 11.56 -2.97
CA LEU A 102 1.93 11.06 -3.78
C LEU A 102 2.37 12.06 -4.86
N GLY A 103 1.46 12.94 -5.30
CA GLY A 103 1.74 14.02 -6.25
C GLY A 103 0.58 14.25 -7.23
N PRO A 104 0.56 15.40 -7.92
CA PRO A 104 -0.44 15.63 -8.97
C PRO A 104 -0.24 14.60 -10.09
N ALA A 105 -1.28 13.82 -10.37
CA ALA A 105 -1.27 12.90 -11.49
C ALA A 105 -1.36 13.64 -12.84
N PRO A 106 -0.71 13.15 -13.90
CA PRO A 106 0.10 11.95 -13.94
C PRO A 106 1.51 12.20 -13.36
N CYS A 107 2.05 11.22 -12.63
CA CYS A 107 3.39 11.34 -12.04
C CYS A 107 4.12 10.01 -11.95
N THR A 108 5.44 10.06 -11.89
CA THR A 108 6.28 8.90 -11.60
C THR A 108 6.38 8.68 -10.09
N LEU A 109 6.27 7.42 -9.67
CA LEU A 109 6.41 6.96 -8.30
C LEU A 109 7.49 5.89 -8.20
N GLN A 110 8.16 5.85 -7.05
CA GLN A 110 9.11 4.82 -6.72
C GLN A 110 8.41 3.71 -5.94
N VAL A 111 8.62 2.47 -6.38
CA VAL A 111 8.08 1.27 -5.73
C VAL A 111 9.21 0.40 -5.23
N THR A 112 9.18 0.08 -3.94
CA THR A 112 10.01 -1.00 -3.38
C THR A 112 9.13 -2.18 -3.06
N LYS A 113 9.65 -3.38 -3.31
CA LYS A 113 9.03 -4.63 -2.88
C LYS A 113 9.80 -5.12 -1.66
N ASP A 114 9.08 -5.28 -0.58
CA ASP A 114 9.54 -5.92 0.65
C ASP A 114 8.68 -7.19 0.84
N ASP A 115 9.07 -8.09 1.73
CA ASP A 115 8.38 -9.39 1.92
C ASP A 115 6.86 -9.19 2.13
N GLY A 116 6.09 -9.49 1.09
CA GLY A 116 4.62 -9.40 1.02
C GLY A 116 4.01 -8.01 0.79
N HIS A 117 4.77 -6.92 0.73
CA HIS A 117 4.20 -5.58 0.52
C HIS A 117 4.98 -4.73 -0.47
N LEU A 118 4.24 -3.88 -1.20
CA LEU A 118 4.81 -2.89 -2.09
C LEU A 118 4.72 -1.53 -1.41
N THR A 119 5.86 -0.88 -1.17
CA THR A 119 5.89 0.49 -0.66
C THR A 119 5.95 1.46 -1.83
N LEU A 120 4.99 2.36 -1.89
CA LEU A 120 4.93 3.48 -2.83
C LEU A 120 5.55 4.71 -2.17
N ARG A 121 6.42 5.41 -2.91
CA ARG A 121 6.98 6.70 -2.49
C ARG A 121 6.95 7.69 -3.65
N LYS A 122 6.68 8.94 -3.33
CA LYS A 122 7.02 10.06 -4.23
C LYS A 122 8.55 10.08 -4.43
N PRO A 123 9.05 10.27 -5.66
CA PRO A 123 10.49 10.44 -5.88
C PRO A 123 10.99 11.65 -5.06
N PRO A 124 12.23 11.64 -4.57
CA PRO A 124 12.83 12.85 -4.02
C PRO A 124 12.75 13.96 -5.07
N ALA A 125 12.40 15.17 -4.65
CA ALA A 125 12.50 16.32 -5.54
C ALA A 125 13.95 16.38 -6.05
N PRO A 126 14.19 16.60 -7.36
CA PRO A 126 15.55 16.89 -7.80
C PRO A 126 16.03 18.09 -7.00
N ASP A 127 17.15 17.93 -6.29
CA ASP A 127 17.79 19.04 -5.58
C ASP A 127 17.98 20.18 -6.60
N GLY A 128 17.28 21.29 -6.34
CA GLY A 128 17.40 22.52 -7.13
C GLY A 128 18.62 23.33 -6.71
#